data_AF-A0A933LVJ4-F1
#
_entry.id   AF-A0A933LVJ4-F1
#
_cell.length_a   1.000
_cell.length_b   1.000
_cell.length_c   1.000
_cell.angle_alpha   90.00
_cell.angle_beta   90.00
_cell.angle_gamma   90.00
#
_symmetry.space_group_name_H-M   'P 1'
#
loop_
_entity.id
_entity.type
_entity.pdbx_description
1 polymer ?
#
loop_
_entity_poly.entity_id
_entity_poly.type
_entity_poly.pdbx_seq_one_letter_code
_entity_poly.pdbx_strand_id
1 'polypeptide(L)'
;MKTLDQHIETTPGVAGGKPRITGRRITVENIVIWHERLGCSPDEIAAEHDVGLADVHAALAYYFDHREEIERSIDEGSAFVEALRRANRSTLKETLGRKAGDAK
;
A
#
# COMPACT_ATOMS: atom_id res chain seq x y z
N MET A 1 4.64 -9.83 26.93
CA MET A 1 3.31 -9.75 26.30
C MET A 1 3.34 -8.49 25.45
N LYS A 2 3.25 -8.61 24.11
CA LYS A 2 3.26 -7.45 23.23
C LYS A 2 1.87 -6.82 23.27
N THR A 3 1.76 -5.52 23.56
CA THR A 3 0.51 -4.77 23.43
C THR A 3 0.27 -4.41 21.97
N LEU A 4 -0.98 -4.10 21.60
CA LEU A 4 -1.36 -3.71 20.23
C LEU A 4 -0.47 -2.58 19.67
N ASP A 5 0.00 -1.68 20.54
CA ASP A 5 0.90 -0.56 20.21
C ASP A 5 2.30 -0.97 19.70
N GLN A 6 2.67 -2.25 19.81
CA GLN A 6 3.98 -2.75 19.35
C GLN A 6 3.95 -3.31 17.93
N HIS A 7 2.77 -3.41 17.33
CA HIS A 7 2.57 -4.04 16.01
C HIS A 7 2.52 -3.02 14.88
N ILE A 8 2.08 -1.79 15.16
CA ILE A 8 1.94 -0.72 14.18
C ILE A 8 2.81 0.46 14.59
N GLU A 9 3.62 0.95 13.67
CA GLU A 9 4.45 2.14 13.86
C GLU A 9 4.23 3.17 12.75
N THR A 10 4.36 4.44 13.11
CA THR A 10 4.30 5.56 12.17
C THR A 10 5.61 6.33 12.30
N THR A 11 6.37 6.41 11.21
CA THR A 11 7.66 7.12 11.20
C THR A 11 7.67 8.12 10.05
N PRO A 12 7.84 9.42 10.32
CA PRO A 12 7.99 10.42 9.27
C PRO A 12 9.12 10.03 8.29
N GLY A 13 8.86 10.15 6.99
CA GLY A 13 9.84 9.83 5.93
C GLY A 13 9.94 8.34 5.55
N VAL A 14 9.33 7.42 6.30
CA VAL A 14 9.26 5.99 5.95
C VAL A 14 7.87 5.67 5.42
N ALA A 15 7.77 5.01 4.26
CA ALA A 15 6.50 4.69 3.60
C ALA A 15 5.54 5.90 3.46
N GLY A 16 6.09 7.11 3.27
CA GLY A 16 5.30 8.33 3.17
C GLY A 16 4.72 8.83 4.50
N GLY A 17 5.22 8.34 5.65
CA GLY A 17 4.66 8.66 6.96
C GLY A 17 3.38 7.89 7.28
N LYS A 18 3.05 6.86 6.49
CA LYS A 18 1.86 6.04 6.67
C LYS A 18 2.06 5.01 7.81
N PRO A 19 0.99 4.67 8.55
CA PRO A 19 1.04 3.62 9.56
C PRO A 19 1.38 2.28 8.90
N ARG A 20 2.31 1.54 9.50
CA ARG A 20 2.85 0.29 8.95
C ARG A 20 3.13 -0.73 10.02
N ILE A 21 3.25 -1.99 9.61
CA ILE A 21 3.67 -3.06 10.50
C ILE A 21 5.10 -2.81 10.97
N THR A 22 5.33 -2.90 12.28
CA THR A 22 6.63 -2.63 12.91
C THR A 22 7.75 -3.47 12.29
N GLY A 23 8.83 -2.81 11.87
CA GLY A 23 9.98 -3.47 11.26
C GLY A 23 9.75 -3.91 9.80
N ARG A 24 8.59 -3.61 9.21
CA ARG A 24 8.28 -3.87 7.80
C ARG A 24 7.89 -2.58 7.07
N ARG A 25 7.96 -2.59 5.74
CA ARG A 25 7.46 -1.50 4.89
C ARG A 25 6.05 -1.76 4.34
N ILE A 26 5.34 -2.71 4.95
CA ILE A 26 3.95 -3.06 4.61
C ILE A 26 3.04 -2.15 5.42
N THR A 27 2.30 -1.28 4.74
CA THR A 27 1.41 -0.31 5.39
C THR A 27 0.09 -0.95 5.80
N VAL A 28 -0.63 -0.32 6.74
CA VAL A 28 -1.99 -0.70 7.08
C VAL A 28 -2.89 -0.68 5.83
N GLU A 29 -2.71 0.31 4.96
CA GLU A 29 -3.42 0.37 3.66
C GLU A 29 -3.21 -0.87 2.80
N ASN A 30 -2.00 -1.45 2.76
CA ASN A 30 -1.76 -2.67 1.99
C ASN A 30 -2.61 -3.82 2.53
N ILE A 31 -2.60 -4.03 3.85
CA ILE A 31 -3.39 -5.07 4.52
C ILE A 31 -4.89 -4.87 4.24
N VAL A 32 -5.39 -3.64 4.36
CA VAL A 32 -6.79 -3.31 4.10
C VAL A 32 -7.17 -3.55 2.65
N ILE A 33 -6.34 -3.17 1.69
CA ILE A 33 -6.60 -3.42 0.27
C ILE A 33 -6.67 -4.92 -0.01
N TRP A 34 -5.72 -5.72 0.52
CA TRP A 34 -5.73 -7.16 0.34
C TRP A 34 -6.95 -7.81 0.98
N HIS A 35 -7.29 -7.42 2.21
CA HIS A 35 -8.41 -8.01 2.93
C HIS A 35 -9.78 -7.57 2.38
N GLU A 36 -10.04 -6.27 2.31
CA GLU A 36 -11.37 -5.72 1.98
C GLU A 36 -11.63 -5.66 0.48
N ARG A 37 -10.61 -5.36 -0.34
CA ARG A 37 -10.80 -5.15 -1.79
C ARG A 37 -10.47 -6.38 -2.61
N LEU A 38 -9.47 -7.18 -2.21
CA LEU A 38 -9.10 -8.41 -2.90
C LEU A 38 -9.70 -9.68 -2.26
N GLY A 39 -10.28 -9.58 -1.06
CA GLY A 39 -10.93 -10.69 -0.37
C GLY A 39 -9.97 -11.72 0.20
N CYS A 40 -8.69 -11.38 0.36
CA CYS A 40 -7.70 -12.28 0.97
C CYS A 40 -7.98 -12.42 2.47
N SER A 41 -7.95 -13.64 2.98
CA SER A 41 -8.07 -13.87 4.43
C SER A 41 -6.81 -13.41 5.18
N PRO A 42 -6.92 -13.12 6.50
CA PRO A 42 -5.76 -12.75 7.31
C PRO A 42 -4.62 -13.79 7.29
N ASP A 43 -4.97 -15.09 7.28
CA ASP A 43 -4.00 -16.18 7.19
C ASP A 43 -3.28 -16.22 5.83
N GLU A 44 -3.98 -15.95 4.73
CA GLU A 44 -3.37 -15.86 3.39
C GLU A 44 -2.42 -14.68 3.31
N ILE A 45 -2.83 -13.51 3.81
CA ILE A 45 -1.99 -12.30 3.85
C ILE A 45 -0.72 -12.55 4.68
N ALA A 46 -0.87 -13.20 5.83
CA ALA A 46 0.25 -13.57 6.70
C ALA A 46 1.23 -14.51 5.98
N ALA A 47 0.72 -15.55 5.31
CA ALA A 47 1.54 -16.53 4.61
C ALA A 47 2.24 -15.94 3.37
N GLU A 48 1.54 -15.16 2.55
CA GLU A 48 2.06 -14.63 1.28
C GLU A 48 3.13 -13.55 1.50
N HIS A 49 3.00 -12.76 2.56
CA HIS A 49 3.89 -11.64 2.84
C HIS A 49 4.85 -11.88 4.02
N ASP A 50 4.91 -13.12 4.52
CA ASP A 50 5.69 -13.52 5.71
C ASP A 50 5.41 -12.61 6.91
N VAL A 51 4.17 -12.16 7.07
CA VAL A 51 3.76 -11.26 8.16
C VAL A 51 3.18 -12.09 9.30
N GLY A 52 3.43 -11.70 10.55
CA GLY A 52 2.80 -12.37 11.69
C GLY A 52 1.29 -12.19 11.66
N LEU A 53 0.51 -13.25 11.89
CA LEU A 53 -0.96 -13.16 11.92
C LEU A 53 -1.46 -12.11 12.94
N ALA A 54 -0.77 -11.97 14.06
CA ALA A 54 -1.04 -10.91 15.03
C ALA A 54 -0.83 -9.49 14.48
N ASP A 55 0.19 -9.29 13.63
CA ASP A 55 0.44 -8.00 12.97
C ASP A 55 -0.67 -7.66 11.96
N VAL A 56 -1.16 -8.67 11.23
CA VAL A 56 -2.28 -8.52 10.29
C VAL A 56 -3.55 -8.09 11.04
N HIS A 57 -3.89 -8.79 12.12
CA HIS A 57 -5.05 -8.42 12.94
C HIS A 57 -4.87 -7.06 13.62
N ALA A 58 -3.67 -6.71 14.09
CA ALA A 58 -3.40 -5.39 14.64
C ALA A 58 -3.58 -4.29 13.58
N ALA A 59 -3.15 -4.53 12.33
CA ALA A 59 -3.37 -3.59 11.24
C ALA A 59 -4.86 -3.42 10.90
N LEU A 60 -5.63 -4.52 10.90
CA LEU A 60 -7.08 -4.45 10.70
C LEU A 60 -7.78 -3.72 11.85
N ALA A 61 -7.37 -3.96 13.11
CA ALA A 61 -7.89 -3.23 14.26
C ALA A 61 -7.60 -1.72 14.15
N TYR A 62 -6.35 -1.36 13.85
CA TYR A 62 -5.96 0.03 13.60
C TYR A 62 -6.78 0.65 12.48
N TYR A 63 -7.03 -0.09 11.40
CA TYR A 63 -7.88 0.39 10.31
C TYR A 63 -9.30 0.71 10.77
N PHE A 64 -9.94 -0.15 11.58
CA PHE A 64 -11.29 0.13 12.05
C PHE A 64 -11.37 1.34 12.99
N ASP A 65 -10.33 1.59 13.78
CA ASP A 65 -10.22 2.78 14.62
C ASP A 65 -9.96 4.07 13.82
N HIS A 66 -9.30 3.96 12.66
CA HIS A 66 -8.86 5.08 11.81
C HIS A 66 -9.46 5.05 10.40
N ARG A 67 -10.65 4.46 10.26
CA ARG A 67 -11.21 4.07 8.95
C ARG A 67 -11.28 5.22 7.94
N GLU A 68 -11.82 6.36 8.36
CA GLU A 68 -12.00 7.52 7.47
C GLU A 68 -10.67 8.08 6.95
N GLU A 69 -9.63 8.09 7.79
CA GLU A 69 -8.29 8.56 7.42
C GLU A 69 -7.64 7.63 6.39
N ILE A 70 -7.72 6.32 6.66
CA ILE A 70 -7.12 5.30 5.80
C ILE A 70 -7.86 5.20 4.46
N GLU A 71 -9.19 5.19 4.46
CA GLU A 71 -9.99 5.17 3.22
C GLU A 71 -9.67 6.39 2.35
N ARG A 72 -9.60 7.59 2.96
CA ARG A 72 -9.21 8.82 2.25
C ARG A 72 -7.82 8.71 1.64
N SER A 73 -6.84 8.23 2.40
CA SER A 73 -5.46 8.07 1.91
C SER A 73 -5.37 7.06 0.75
N ILE A 74 -6.16 5.98 0.78
CA ILE A 74 -6.25 5.00 -0.32
C ILE A 74 -6.83 5.66 -1.58
N ASP A 75 -7.89 6.44 -1.43
CA ASP A 75 -8.57 7.08 -2.56
C ASP A 75 -7.71 8.21 -3.17
N GLU A 76 -7.06 9.02 -2.34
CA GLU A 76 -6.09 10.04 -2.77
C GLU A 76 -4.90 9.40 -3.52
N GLY A 77 -4.38 8.29 -3.00
CA GLY A 77 -3.33 7.51 -3.65
C GLY A 77 -3.76 7.00 -5.03
N SER A 78 -4.99 6.47 -5.13
CA SER A 78 -5.55 5.98 -6.39
C SER A 78 -5.76 7.12 -7.40
N ALA A 79 -6.28 8.25 -6.95
CA ALA A 79 -6.47 9.44 -7.78
C ALA A 79 -5.13 10.00 -8.31
N PHE A 80 -4.09 10.01 -7.48
CA PHE A 80 -2.75 10.43 -7.87
C PHE A 80 -2.16 9.52 -8.96
N VAL A 81 -2.27 8.20 -8.79
CA VAL A 81 -1.79 7.23 -9.78
C VAL A 81 -2.53 7.40 -11.11
N GLU A 82 -3.85 7.61 -11.09
CA GLU A 82 -4.63 7.84 -12.30
C GLU A 82 -4.29 9.17 -12.99
N ALA A 83 -4.07 10.25 -12.23
CA ALA A 83 -3.61 11.53 -12.78
C ALA A 83 -2.23 11.39 -13.45
N LEU A 84 -1.29 10.69 -12.81
CA LEU A 84 0.03 10.43 -13.37
C LEU A 84 -0.05 9.56 -14.64
N ARG A 85 -0.90 8.53 -14.64
CA ARG A 85 -1.16 7.70 -15.83
C ARG A 85 -1.72 8.53 -16.99
N ARG A 86 -2.62 9.48 -16.73
CA ARG A 86 -3.16 10.40 -17.75
C ARG A 86 -2.07 11.32 -18.30
N ALA A 87 -1.27 11.92 -17.43
CA ALA A 87 -0.18 12.82 -17.81
C ALA A 87 0.91 12.11 -18.64
N ASN A 88 1.24 10.85 -18.31
CA ASN A 88 2.28 10.08 -19.00
C ASN A 88 1.79 9.31 -20.23
N ARG A 89 0.49 9.25 -20.51
CA ARG A 89 -0.07 8.52 -21.66
C ARG A 89 0.40 9.07 -23.02
N SER A 90 0.81 10.34 -23.09
CA SER A 90 1.30 10.99 -24.32
C SER A 90 2.82 10.84 -24.52
N THR A 91 3.62 10.82 -23.45
CA THR A 91 5.09 10.80 -23.52
C THR A 91 5.66 9.39 -23.74
N LEU A 92 4.98 8.35 -23.26
CA LEU A 92 5.44 6.96 -23.39
C LEU A 92 5.30 6.42 -24.82
N LYS A 93 4.32 6.88 -25.60
CA LYS A 93 4.19 6.52 -27.03
C LYS A 93 5.24 7.23 -27.89
N GLU A 94 5.52 8.49 -27.59
CA GLU A 94 6.49 9.30 -28.34
C GLU A 94 7.93 8.81 -28.15
N THR A 95 8.27 8.39 -26.92
CA THR A 95 9.62 7.87 -26.60
C THR A 95 9.86 6.43 -27.07
N LEU A 96 8.84 5.56 -27.07
CA LEU A 96 8.95 4.21 -27.67
C LEU A 96 9.05 4.26 -29.21
N GLY A 97 8.40 5.22 -29.86
CA GLY A 97 8.50 5.41 -31.31
C GLY A 97 9.87 5.93 -31.76
N ARG A 98 10.52 6.81 -30.97
CA ARG A 98 11.87 7.31 -31.28
C ARG A 98 12.97 6.26 -31.15
N LYS A 99 12.86 5.30 -30.22
CA LYS A 99 13.89 4.27 -30.02
C LYS A 99 13.85 3.11 -31.02
N ALA A 100 12.76 2.95 -31.77
CA ALA A 100 12.64 1.89 -32.79
C ALA A 100 13.22 2.29 -34.17
N GLY A 101 13.61 3.55 -34.37
CA GLY A 101 14.20 4.06 -35.61
C GLY A 101 15.74 4.07 -35.66
N ASP A 102 16.41 3.82 -34.53
CA ASP A 102 17.88 3.94 -34.41
C ASP A 102 18.61 2.59 -34.34
N ALA A 103 17.89 1.47 -34.54
CA ALA A 103 18.50 0.15 -34.73
C ALA A 103 18.38 -0.24 -36.21
N LYS A 104 19.47 0.07 -36.91
CA LYS A 104 19.88 -0.29 -38.29
C LYS A 104 19.26 -1.55 -38.90
#